data_AF-R6XI64-F1
#
_entry.id   AF-R6XI64-F1
#
_cell.length_a   1.000
_cell.length_b   1.000
_cell.length_c   1.000
_cell.angle_alpha   90.00
_cell.angle_beta   90.00
_cell.angle_gamma   90.00
#
_symmetry.space_group_name_H-M   'P 1'
#
loop_
_entity.id
_entity.type
_entity.pdbx_description
1 polymer ?
#
loop_
_entity_poly.entity_id
_entity_poly.type
_entity_poly.pdbx_seq_one_letter_code
_entity_poly.pdbx_strand_id
1 'polypeptide(L)' 'MNDFISNALLNISPENACRLAKRYGADFTVDEAKIILPFLRLHKNELKKENKDKLLVLAKGKFPPSTYNKIAILVKKYAQ' A
#
# COMPACT_ATOMS: atom_id res chain seq x y z
N MET A 1 13.47 -4.69 10.70
CA MET A 1 12.40 -3.66 10.70
C MET A 1 11.22 -3.96 9.75
N ASN A 2 11.29 -4.97 8.86
CA ASN A 2 10.22 -5.31 7.90
C ASN A 2 9.07 -6.18 8.44
N ASP A 3 9.22 -6.75 9.64
CA ASP A 3 8.24 -7.70 10.20
C ASP A 3 6.99 -7.00 10.75
N PHE A 4 7.16 -5.82 11.36
CA PHE A 4 6.09 -5.12 12.05
C PHE A 4 4.97 -4.68 11.09
N ILE A 5 5.31 -4.29 9.87
CA ILE A 5 4.33 -3.84 8.88
C ILE A 5 3.78 -4.97 8.03
N SER A 6 4.55 -6.04 7.80
CA SER A 6 3.99 -7.28 7.25
C SER A 6 2.91 -7.84 8.17
N ASN A 7 3.11 -7.78 9.48
CA ASN A 7 2.14 -8.23 10.47
C ASN A 7 1.01 -7.22 10.70
N ALA A 8 1.30 -5.91 10.69
CA ALA A 8 0.27 -4.88 10.76
C ALA A 8 -0.66 -4.91 9.53
N LEU A 9 -0.12 -5.05 8.31
CA LEU A 9 -0.92 -5.17 7.08
C LEU A 9 -1.86 -6.38 7.08
N LEU A 10 -1.53 -7.44 7.84
CA LEU A 10 -2.38 -8.63 7.97
C LEU A 10 -3.58 -8.40 8.91
N ASN A 11 -3.50 -7.50 9.88
CA ASN A 11 -4.57 -7.29 10.88
C ASN A 11 -5.15 -5.88 10.89
N ILE A 12 -4.75 -5.03 9.94
CA ILE A 12 -5.20 -3.64 9.89
C ILE A 12 -6.55 -3.49 9.17
N SER A 13 -7.51 -2.85 9.83
CA SER A 13 -8.78 -2.43 9.23
C SER A 13 -8.56 -1.33 8.17
N PRO A 14 -9.44 -1.22 7.15
CA PRO A 14 -9.36 -0.18 6.13
C PRO A 14 -9.30 1.25 6.70
N GLU A 15 -9.97 1.51 7.82
CA GLU A 15 -9.91 2.79 8.53
C GLU A 15 -8.51 3.09 9.08
N ASN A 16 -7.89 2.10 9.72
CA ASN A 16 -6.53 2.23 10.24
C ASN A 16 -5.49 2.34 9.10
N ALA A 17 -5.71 1.63 8.00
CA ALA A 17 -4.85 1.71 6.82
C ALA A 17 -4.90 3.10 6.17
N CYS A 18 -6.11 3.68 6.03
CA CYS A 18 -6.31 5.07 5.63
C CYS A 18 -5.55 6.02 6.58
N ARG A 19 -5.68 5.82 7.90
CA ARG A 19 -5.00 6.64 8.92
C ARG A 19 -3.48 6.55 8.84
N LEU A 20 -2.94 5.36 8.57
CA LEU A 20 -1.51 5.12 8.37
C LEU A 20 -1.02 5.79 7.09
N ALA A 21 -1.75 5.62 5.99
CA ALA A 21 -1.42 6.26 4.74
C ALA A 21 -1.40 7.79 4.86
N LYS A 22 -2.35 8.38 5.60
CA LYS A 22 -2.35 9.82 5.93
C LYS A 22 -1.07 10.24 6.65
N ARG A 23 -0.55 9.46 7.60
CA ARG A 23 0.74 9.77 8.26
C ARG A 23 1.91 9.78 7.28
N TYR A 24 1.86 8.97 6.24
CA TYR A 24 2.88 8.96 5.19
C TYR A 24 2.65 10.02 4.10
N GLY A 25 1.54 10.76 4.16
CA GLY A 25 1.17 11.80 3.19
C GLY A 25 0.40 11.29 1.98
N ALA A 26 -0.25 10.13 2.08
CA ALA A 26 -1.14 9.60 1.06
C ALA A 26 -2.57 9.50 1.61
N ASP A 27 -3.51 10.21 0.98
CA ASP A 27 -4.90 10.25 1.42
C ASP A 27 -5.71 9.20 0.66
N PHE A 28 -6.04 8.06 1.27
CA PHE A 28 -6.92 7.06 0.68
C PHE A 28 -8.31 7.12 1.29
N THR A 29 -9.34 6.85 0.50
CA THR A 29 -10.69 6.63 1.03
C THR A 29 -10.79 5.23 1.65
N VAL A 30 -11.81 5.03 2.49
CA VAL A 30 -12.09 3.71 3.07
C VAL A 30 -12.39 2.67 1.98
N ASP A 31 -13.04 3.07 0.89
CA ASP A 31 -13.29 2.22 -0.29
C ASP A 31 -11.99 1.85 -1.02
N GLU A 32 -11.09 2.80 -1.25
CA GLU A 32 -9.77 2.50 -1.79
C GLU A 32 -9.01 1.53 -0.87
N ALA A 33 -9.04 1.77 0.45
CA ALA A 33 -8.36 0.92 1.43
C ALA A 33 -8.92 -0.52 1.46
N LYS A 34 -10.23 -0.71 1.27
CA LYS A 34 -10.86 -2.05 1.18
C LYS A 34 -10.34 -2.87 0.00
N ILE A 35 -9.92 -2.22 -1.08
CA ILE A 35 -9.40 -2.89 -2.28
C ILE A 35 -7.87 -3.01 -2.22
N ILE A 36 -7.20 -1.97 -1.71
CA ILE A 36 -5.73 -1.91 -1.58
C ILE A 36 -5.24 -2.89 -0.52
N LEU A 37 -5.92 -3.02 0.63
CA LEU A 37 -5.49 -3.92 1.70
C LEU A 37 -5.37 -5.39 1.27
N PRO A 38 -6.39 -6.04 0.69
CA PRO A 38 -6.27 -7.41 0.22
C PRO A 38 -5.21 -7.53 -0.89
N PHE A 39 -5.07 -6.52 -1.75
CA PHE A 39 -3.99 -6.47 -2.75
C PHE A 39 -2.60 -6.44 -2.10
N LEU A 40 -2.35 -5.55 -1.14
CA LEU A 40 -1.07 -5.47 -0.42
C LEU A 40 -0.79 -6.74 0.39
N ARG A 41 -1.81 -7.37 0.98
CA ARG A 41 -1.67 -8.65 1.69
C ARG A 41 -1.26 -9.78 0.76
N LEU A 42 -1.87 -9.83 -0.43
CA LEU A 42 -1.56 -10.83 -1.45
C LEU A 42 -0.15 -10.61 -2.04
N HIS A 43 0.28 -9.36 -2.15
CA HIS A 43 1.59 -8.96 -2.66
C HIS A 43 2.57 -8.51 -1.56
N LYS A 44 2.44 -9.02 -0.33
CA LYS A 44 3.29 -8.62 0.82
C LYS A 44 4.78 -8.89 0.59
N ASN A 45 5.11 -9.91 -0.18
CA ASN A 45 6.49 -10.23 -0.56
C ASN A 45 7.04 -9.25 -1.60
N GLU A 46 6.16 -8.56 -2.33
CA GLU A 46 6.52 -7.57 -3.35
C GLU A 46 6.63 -6.15 -2.78
N LEU A 47 6.13 -5.91 -1.57
CA LEU A 47 6.42 -4.71 -0.78
C LEU A 47 7.90 -4.59 -0.36
N LYS A 48 8.73 -5.60 -0.64
CA LYS A 48 10.18 -5.54 -0.46
C LYS A 48 10.81 -4.59 -1.47
N LYS A 49 11.89 -3.91 -1.04
CA LYS A 49 12.62 -2.88 -1.79
C LYS A 49 13.03 -3.32 -3.21
N GLU A 50 13.31 -4.61 -3.38
CA GLU A 50 13.71 -5.26 -4.64
C GLU A 50 12.54 -5.49 -5.61
N ASN A 51 11.31 -5.60 -5.10
CA ASN A 51 10.11 -5.93 -5.89
C ASN A 51 9.09 -4.78 -5.97
N LYS A 52 9.44 -3.61 -5.42
CA LYS A 52 8.56 -2.43 -5.38
C LYS A 52 8.05 -2.04 -6.78
N ASP A 53 8.88 -2.18 -7.81
CA ASP A 53 8.51 -1.84 -9.19
C ASP A 53 7.43 -2.78 -9.75
N LYS A 54 7.46 -4.07 -9.39
CA LYS A 54 6.38 -5.01 -9.73
C LYS A 54 5.08 -4.63 -9.04
N LEU A 55 5.13 -4.27 -7.75
CA LEU A 55 3.96 -3.81 -7.01
C LEU A 55 3.34 -2.57 -7.68
N LEU A 56 4.17 -1.63 -8.15
CA LEU A 56 3.72 -0.44 -8.87
C LEU A 56 3.08 -0.78 -10.22
N VAL A 57 3.66 -1.69 -11.00
CA VAL A 57 3.09 -2.13 -12.29
C VAL A 57 1.73 -2.78 -12.07
N LEU A 58 1.61 -3.67 -11.08
CA LEU A 58 0.35 -4.31 -10.72
C LEU A 58 -0.70 -3.31 -10.23
N ALA A 59 -0.29 -2.33 -9.43
CA ALA A 59 -1.18 -1.28 -8.96
C ALA A 59 -1.66 -0.39 -10.10
N LYS A 60 -0.80 -0.09 -11.09
CA LYS A 60 -1.16 0.72 -12.26
C LYS A 60 -2.24 0.09 -13.13
N GLY A 61 -2.28 -1.24 -13.23
CA GLY A 61 -3.31 -1.97 -13.97
C GLY A 61 -4.62 -2.16 -13.20
N LYS A 62 -4.58 -2.09 -11.86
CA LYS A 62 -5.72 -2.38 -10.99
C LYS A 62 -6.43 -1.15 -10.45
N PHE A 63 -5.72 -0.04 -10.30
CA PHE A 63 -6.23 1.17 -9.67
C PHE A 63 -6.24 2.35 -10.67
N PRO A 64 -7.20 3.28 -10.54
CA PRO A 64 -7.20 4.48 -11.37
C PRO A 64 -5.95 5.33 -11.09
N PRO A 65 -5.55 6.19 -12.05
CA PRO A 65 -4.29 6.94 -11.97
C PRO A 65 -4.18 7.81 -10.71
N SER A 66 -5.29 8.36 -10.22
CA SER A 66 -5.33 9.12 -8.95
C SER A 66 -4.95 8.27 -7.74
N THR A 67 -5.46 7.05 -7.65
CA THR A 67 -5.16 6.10 -6.56
C THR A 67 -3.76 5.54 -6.71
N TYR A 68 -3.35 5.20 -7.93
CA TYR A 68 -2.01 4.73 -8.25
C TYR A 68 -0.94 5.73 -7.78
N ASN A 69 -1.13 7.03 -8.03
CA ASN A 69 -0.15 8.04 -7.64
C ASN A 69 0.06 8.09 -6.11
N LYS A 70 -1.03 7.94 -5.34
CA LYS A 70 -0.96 7.83 -3.87
C LYS A 70 -0.20 6.58 -3.43
N ILE A 71 -0.46 5.43 -4.06
CA ILE A 71 0.26 4.17 -3.78
C ILE A 71 1.73 4.33 -4.10
N ALA A 72 2.06 4.97 -5.23
CA ALA A 72 3.44 5.21 -5.65
C ALA A 72 4.21 6.08 -4.65
N ILE A 73 3.58 7.12 -4.11
CA ILE A 73 4.16 7.97 -3.05
C ILE A 73 4.41 7.14 -1.79
N LEU A 74 3.43 6.34 -1.36
CA LEU A 74 3.57 5.45 -0.21
C LEU A 74 4.73 4.48 -0.39
N VAL A 75 4.76 3.74 -1.50
CA VAL A 75 5.78 2.74 -1.81
C VAL A 75 7.16 3.39 -1.88
N LYS A 76 7.29 4.58 -2.49
CA LYS A 76 8.56 5.33 -2.52
C LYS A 76 9.05 5.72 -1.13
N LYS A 77 8.16 6.25 -0.27
CA LYS A 77 8.53 6.63 1.11
C LYS A 77 8.82 5.42 1.99
N TYR A 78 8.13 4.32 1.74
CA TYR A 78 8.19 3.12 2.57
C TYR A 78 9.38 2.23 2.21
N ALA A 79 9.80 2.21 0.95
CA ALA A 79 10.94 1.46 0.47
C ALA A 79 12.28 2.20 0.63
N GLN A 80 12.34 3.31 1.37
CA GLN A 80 13.61 3.97 1.72
C GLN A 80 14.42 3.16 2.72
#